data_AF-A0ABD5AYN5-F1
#
_entry.id   AF-A0ABD5AYN5-F1
#
_cell.length_a   1.000
_cell.length_b   1.000
_cell.length_c   1.000
_cell.angle_alpha   90.00
_cell.angle_beta   90.00
_cell.angle_gamma   90.00
#
_symmetry.space_group_name_H-M   'P 1'
#
loop_
_entity.id
_entity.type
_entity.pdbx_description
1 polymer ?
#
loop_
_entity_poly.entity_id
_entity_poly.type
_entity_poly.pdbx_seq_one_letter_code
_entity_poly.pdbx_strand_id
1 'polypeptide(L)' 'GATVEDVKLMKKTVGDTMEVKASGGVRNLDDFKAMVDAGATRIGASAGVQIMQGLEADSDY' A
#
# COMPACT_ATOMS: atom_id res chain seq x y z
N GLY A 1 4.05 -4.00 -8.78
CA GLY A 1 3.71 -4.06 -7.35
C GLY A 1 2.21 -3.95 -7.18
N ALA A 2 1.72 -3.75 -5.96
CA ALA A 2 0.34 -3.41 -5.72
C ALA A 2 -0.04 -2.10 -6.45
N THR A 3 -1.21 -2.08 -7.09
CA THR A 3 -1.82 -0.87 -7.64
C THR A 3 -3.06 -0.48 -6.83
N VAL A 4 -3.47 0.78 -6.92
CA VAL A 4 -4.69 1.28 -6.25
C VAL A 4 -5.93 0.53 -6.74
N GLU A 5 -5.96 0.22 -8.02
CA GLU A 5 -7.04 -0.50 -8.69
C GLU A 5 -7.18 -1.93 -8.16
N ASP A 6 -6.06 -2.64 -8.00
CA ASP A 6 -6.04 -4.00 -7.45
C ASP A 6 -6.52 -4.00 -6.00
N VAL A 7 -6.05 -3.05 -5.18
CA VAL A 7 -6.46 -2.94 -3.77
C VAL A 7 -7.95 -2.66 -3.65
N LYS A 8 -8.49 -1.73 -4.45
CA LYS A 8 -9.93 -1.45 -4.49
C LYS A 8 -10.73 -2.67 -4.91
N LEU A 9 -10.28 -3.39 -5.94
CA LEU A 9 -10.94 -4.61 -6.40
C LEU A 9 -10.95 -5.68 -5.30
N MET A 10 -9.82 -5.90 -4.64
CA MET A 10 -9.71 -6.85 -3.52
C MET A 10 -10.64 -6.46 -2.37
N LYS A 11 -10.59 -5.21 -1.90
CA LYS A 11 -11.44 -4.76 -0.78
C LYS A 11 -12.93 -4.85 -1.13
N LYS A 12 -13.31 -4.48 -2.36
CA LYS A 12 -14.69 -4.66 -2.85
C LYS A 12 -15.13 -6.12 -2.85
N THR A 13 -14.22 -7.05 -3.17
CA THR A 13 -14.52 -8.48 -3.27
C THR A 13 -14.70 -9.12 -1.90
N VAL A 14 -13.83 -8.80 -0.93
CA VAL A 14 -13.88 -9.40 0.42
C VAL A 14 -14.82 -8.67 1.38
N GLY A 15 -15.18 -7.42 1.10
CA GLY A 15 -15.98 -6.59 1.99
C GLY A 15 -15.32 -6.51 3.37
N ASP A 16 -16.09 -6.73 4.43
CA ASP A 16 -15.60 -6.70 5.82
C ASP A 16 -15.26 -8.09 6.37
N THR A 17 -15.31 -9.13 5.53
CA THR A 17 -14.99 -10.50 5.97
C THR A 17 -13.48 -10.76 6.05
N MET A 18 -12.67 -9.95 5.37
CA MET A 18 -11.23 -10.07 5.36
C MET A 18 -10.55 -8.71 5.17
N GLU A 19 -9.34 -8.61 5.69
CA GLU A 19 -8.45 -7.47 5.53
C GLU A 19 -7.60 -7.58 4.25
N VAL A 20 -7.21 -6.43 3.69
CA VAL A 20 -6.38 -6.37 2.49
C VAL A 20 -5.00 -5.80 2.84
N LYS A 21 -3.95 -6.52 2.44
CA LYS A 21 -2.55 -6.06 2.55
C LYS A 21 -2.03 -5.61 1.18
N ALA A 22 -1.58 -4.37 1.07
CA ALA A 22 -0.82 -3.90 -0.10
C ALA A 22 0.68 -4.12 0.13
N SER A 23 1.39 -4.68 -0.85
CA SER A 23 2.84 -4.84 -0.78
C SER A 23 3.51 -4.79 -2.15
N GLY A 24 4.73 -4.25 -2.18
CA GLY A 24 5.49 -3.98 -3.40
C GLY A 24 4.96 -2.73 -4.12
N GLY A 25 5.82 -1.78 -4.46
CA GLY A 25 5.43 -0.53 -5.11
C GLY A 25 4.88 0.56 -4.19
N VAL A 26 5.12 0.48 -2.87
CA VAL A 26 4.84 1.59 -1.93
C VAL A 26 6.18 2.16 -1.49
N ARG A 27 6.57 3.33 -2.02
CA ARG A 27 7.93 3.88 -1.88
C ARG A 27 7.98 5.22 -1.14
N ASN A 28 6.86 5.91 -1.05
CA ASN A 28 6.75 7.18 -0.35
C ASN A 28 5.43 7.26 0.44
N LEU A 29 5.22 8.38 1.11
CA LEU A 29 4.04 8.61 1.95
C LEU A 29 2.75 8.73 1.13
N ASP A 30 2.83 9.19 -0.11
CA ASP A 30 1.65 9.38 -0.96
C ASP A 30 1.16 8.04 -1.52
N ASP A 31 2.07 7.15 -1.93
CA ASP A 31 1.72 5.77 -2.25
C ASP A 31 1.06 5.08 -1.05
N PHE A 32 1.62 5.27 0.15
CA PHE A 32 1.07 4.69 1.38
C PHE A 32 -0.37 5.14 1.60
N LYS A 33 -0.63 6.46 1.51
CA LYS A 33 -1.99 7.01 1.67
C LYS A 33 -2.93 6.50 0.59
N ALA A 34 -2.48 6.46 -0.67
CA ALA A 34 -3.28 5.96 -1.79
C ALA A 34 -3.72 4.51 -1.57
N MET A 35 -2.86 3.65 -1.02
CA MET A 35 -3.21 2.26 -0.71
C MET A 35 -4.19 2.15 0.47
N VAL A 36 -4.03 2.99 1.50
CA VAL A 36 -4.97 3.03 2.63
C VAL A 36 -6.35 3.51 2.16
N ASP A 37 -6.41 4.58 1.37
CA ASP A 37 -7.65 5.11 0.79
C ASP A 37 -8.31 4.12 -0.18
N ALA A 38 -7.52 3.28 -0.84
CA ALA A 38 -8.01 2.17 -1.66
C ALA A 38 -8.65 1.03 -0.86
N GLY A 39 -8.41 0.99 0.46
CA GLY A 39 -8.99 0.00 1.37
C GLY A 39 -8.00 -1.02 1.94
N ALA A 40 -6.69 -0.83 1.75
CA ALA A 40 -5.70 -1.65 2.44
C ALA A 40 -5.64 -1.29 3.93
N THR A 41 -5.67 -2.30 4.79
CA THR A 41 -5.53 -2.13 6.25
C THR A 41 -4.09 -2.39 6.72
N ARG A 42 -3.26 -2.99 5.85
CA ARG A 42 -1.86 -3.30 6.15
C ARG A 42 -0.98 -3.00 4.94
N ILE A 43 0.18 -2.40 5.20
CA ILE A 43 1.19 -2.13 4.18
C ILE A 43 2.44 -2.97 4.43
N GLY A 44 2.92 -3.65 3.38
CA GLY A 44 4.22 -4.31 3.35
C GLY A 44 5.20 -3.51 2.49
N ALA A 45 6.13 -2.80 3.15
CA ALA A 45 7.18 -2.03 2.50
C ALA A 45 8.53 -2.30 3.18
N SER A 46 9.57 -2.54 2.39
CA SER A 46 10.96 -2.62 2.85
C SER A 46 11.48 -1.25 3.31
N ALA A 47 10.97 -0.17 2.72
CA ALA A 47 11.33 1.21 3.02
C ALA A 47 10.47 1.89 4.10
N GLY A 48 9.88 1.11 5.02
CA GLY A 48 8.92 1.63 6.00
C GLY A 48 9.44 2.82 6.82
N VAL A 49 10.72 2.82 7.20
CA VAL A 49 11.32 3.93 7.95
C VAL A 49 11.37 5.23 7.13
N GLN A 50 11.80 5.15 5.87
CA GLN A 50 11.88 6.31 4.97
C GLN A 50 10.50 6.90 4.70
N ILE A 51 9.53 6.03 4.41
CA ILE A 51 8.12 6.43 4.19
C ILE A 51 7.58 7.20 5.39
N MET A 52 7.82 6.70 6.61
CA MET A 52 7.36 7.37 7.84
C MET A 52 8.09 8.69 8.14
N GLN A 53 9.30 8.88 7.59
CA GLN A 53 10.03 10.15 7.63
C GLN A 53 9.59 11.12 6.52
N GLY A 54 8.65 10.73 5.65
CA GLY A 54 8.23 11.52 4.50
C GLY A 54 9.25 11.52 3.35
N LEU A 55 10.18 10.58 3.34
CA LEU A 55 11.18 10.42 2.30
C LEU A 55 10.69 9.43 1.23
N GLU A 56 11.23 9.58 0.02
CA GLU A 56 11.03 8.63 -1.06
C GLU A 56 12.17 7.61 -1.08
N ALA A 57 11.79 6.35 -1.25
CA ALA A 57 12.73 5.25 -1.33
C ALA A 57 13.08 4.93 -2.79
N ASP A 58 14.36 5.04 -3.10
CA ASP A 58 14.90 4.61 -4.39
C ASP A 58 15.35 3.15 -4.25
N SER A 59 14.59 2.23 -4.85
CA SER A 59 14.94 0.81 -4.89
C SER A 59 14.44 0.15 -6.17
N ASP A 60 15.20 -0.84 -6.66
CA ASP A 60 15.05 -1.41 -8.01
C ASP A 60 13.94 -2.47 -8.17
N TYR A 61 13.03 -2.62 -7.19
CA TYR A 61 11.95 -3.63 -7.20
C TYR A 61 10.55 -3.05 -7.38
#